data_AF-A0A6P7YHA9-F1
#
_entry.id   AF-A0A6P7YHA9-F1
#
_cell.length_a   1.000
_cell.length_b   1.000
_cell.length_c   1.000
_cell.angle_alpha   90.00
_cell.angle_beta   90.00
_cell.angle_gamma   90.00
#
_symmetry.space_group_name_H-M   'P 1'
#
loop_
_entity.id
_entity.type
_entity.pdbx_description
1 polymer ?
#
loop_
_entity_poly.entity_id
_entity_poly.type
_entity_poly.pdbx_seq_one_letter_code
_entity_poly.pdbx_strand_id
1 'polypeptide(L)'
;MQDLIAGVEKITFQLETDVLEQRGTVLLPFQGMDKSGAAVCEFFIKGYCRYGLMCPFRHVTGEKTVVCKHWLRGLCKKGDQCEFLHEYDMTKMPECFFYSKFGECSNKECPFLHIDPASKIKDCPWYDRGFCKHGPACKHRHTRRVMCVNYLAGFCPEGPKCKFVQPQFIPRGCKTSLFSLATFWCRAACRSPREQQLILVECSAHLSRSPVLSVETKAITLINAAKVELPAS
;
A
#
# COMPACT_ATOMS: atom_id res chain seq x y z
N MET A 1 -11.16 28.20 -32.18
CA MET A 1 -10.94 29.26 -33.20
C MET A 1 -11.32 30.63 -32.65
N GLN A 2 -12.45 30.75 -31.94
CA GLN A 2 -12.84 31.99 -31.26
C GLN A 2 -11.79 32.47 -30.25
N ASP A 3 -11.11 31.56 -29.54
CA ASP A 3 -10.07 31.90 -28.57
C ASP A 3 -8.83 32.58 -29.19
N LEU A 4 -8.55 32.34 -30.48
CA LEU A 4 -7.44 32.98 -31.20
C LEU A 4 -7.80 34.37 -31.75
N ILE A 5 -9.09 34.62 -31.99
CA ILE A 5 -9.60 35.86 -32.59
C ILE A 5 -9.99 36.87 -31.50
N ALA A 6 -10.58 36.38 -30.42
CA ALA A 6 -11.11 37.16 -29.30
C ALA A 6 -10.67 36.53 -27.96
N GLY A 7 -9.37 36.27 -27.80
CA GLY A 7 -8.81 35.74 -26.57
C GLY A 7 -8.98 36.70 -25.40
N VAL A 8 -9.63 36.23 -24.34
CA VAL A 8 -9.96 37.01 -23.12
C VAL A 8 -9.00 36.77 -21.96
N GLU A 9 -7.96 35.96 -22.17
CA GLU A 9 -7.02 35.51 -21.13
C GLU A 9 -6.25 36.65 -20.43
N LYS A 10 -6.07 37.80 -21.09
CA LYS A 10 -5.33 38.95 -20.54
C LYS A 10 -6.24 39.98 -19.86
N ILE A 11 -7.55 39.78 -19.91
CA ILE A 11 -8.54 40.70 -19.37
C ILE A 11 -9.03 40.14 -18.05
N THR A 12 -8.83 40.87 -16.96
CA THR A 12 -9.40 40.53 -15.66
C THR A 12 -10.82 41.07 -15.59
N PHE A 13 -11.79 40.20 -15.41
CA PHE A 13 -13.18 40.61 -15.27
C PHE A 13 -13.48 41.02 -13.84
N GLN A 14 -14.38 42.00 -13.68
CA GLN A 14 -14.89 42.37 -12.36
C GLN A 14 -15.53 41.17 -11.65
N LEU A 15 -16.23 40.32 -12.41
CA LEU A 15 -16.82 39.07 -11.90
C LEU A 15 -15.78 38.14 -11.25
N GLU A 16 -14.61 37.98 -11.86
CA GLU A 16 -13.54 37.13 -11.32
C GLU A 16 -13.06 37.69 -9.98
N THR A 17 -12.87 39.01 -9.91
CA THR A 17 -12.45 39.70 -8.68
C THR A 17 -13.52 39.55 -7.59
N ASP A 18 -14.79 39.75 -7.94
CA ASP A 18 -15.92 39.68 -7.00
C ASP A 18 -16.13 38.25 -6.46
N VAL A 19 -15.93 37.22 -7.29
CA VAL A 19 -15.99 35.80 -6.87
C VAL A 19 -14.85 35.44 -5.92
N LEU A 20 -13.61 35.83 -6.26
CA LEU A 20 -12.42 35.56 -5.44
C LEU A 20 -12.47 36.30 -4.09
N GLU A 21 -12.93 37.55 -4.11
CA GLU A 21 -13.06 38.36 -2.89
C GLU A 21 -14.38 38.11 -2.14
N GLN A 22 -15.28 37.28 -2.67
CA GLN A 22 -16.59 36.99 -2.08
C GLN A 22 -17.38 38.27 -1.77
N ARG A 23 -17.35 39.24 -2.68
CA ARG A 23 -18.01 40.55 -2.51
C ARG A 23 -19.54 40.40 -2.61
N GLY A 24 -20.25 41.25 -1.87
CA GLY A 24 -21.71 41.30 -1.91
C GLY A 24 -22.43 40.15 -1.21
N THR A 25 -21.72 39.28 -0.47
CA THR A 25 -22.37 38.15 0.22
C THR A 25 -23.03 38.60 1.52
N VAL A 26 -24.31 38.27 1.66
CA VAL A 26 -25.08 38.47 2.88
C VAL A 26 -25.08 37.18 3.69
N LEU A 27 -25.01 37.29 5.02
CA LEU A 27 -25.14 36.14 5.92
C LEU A 27 -26.40 35.32 5.61
N LEU A 28 -26.32 34.01 5.83
CA LEU A 28 -27.50 33.16 5.72
C LEU A 28 -28.56 33.59 6.75
N PRO A 29 -29.85 33.51 6.41
CA PRO A 29 -30.92 33.92 7.32
C PRO A 29 -31.08 32.95 8.50
N PHE A 30 -30.77 31.67 8.32
CA PHE A 30 -30.92 30.63 9.35
C PHE A 30 -29.66 29.77 9.46
N GLN A 31 -29.38 29.31 10.68
CA GLN A 31 -28.29 28.38 10.95
C GLN A 31 -28.65 26.97 10.47
N GLY A 32 -27.66 26.28 9.89
CA GLY A 32 -27.81 24.87 9.49
C GLY A 32 -28.49 24.66 8.14
N MET A 33 -28.64 25.70 7.32
CA MET A 33 -29.03 25.55 5.91
C MET A 33 -27.96 24.76 5.14
N ASP A 34 -28.40 23.94 4.18
CA ASP A 34 -27.52 23.17 3.34
C ASP A 34 -26.92 24.07 2.24
N LYS A 35 -25.58 24.02 2.13
CA LYS A 35 -24.81 24.82 1.18
C LYS A 35 -24.21 23.97 0.08
N SER A 36 -24.91 22.89 -0.28
CA SER A 36 -24.42 21.84 -1.18
C SER A 36 -24.16 22.34 -2.61
N GLY A 37 -24.87 23.39 -3.04
CA GLY A 37 -24.67 24.07 -4.33
C GLY A 37 -23.83 25.34 -4.26
N ALA A 38 -23.36 25.74 -3.08
CA ALA A 38 -22.53 26.93 -2.92
C ALA A 38 -21.06 26.64 -3.21
N ALA A 39 -20.34 27.65 -3.69
CA ALA A 39 -18.88 27.57 -3.86
C ALA A 39 -18.18 27.30 -2.52
N VAL A 40 -16.97 26.74 -2.61
CA VAL A 40 -16.14 26.51 -1.43
C VAL A 40 -15.61 27.85 -0.92
N CYS A 41 -15.68 28.05 0.39
CA CYS A 41 -15.17 29.27 0.99
C CYS A 41 -13.62 29.26 0.99
N GLU A 42 -13.00 30.07 0.13
CA GLU A 42 -11.55 30.25 0.14
C GLU A 42 -11.03 30.83 1.46
N PHE A 43 -11.81 31.71 2.07
CA PHE A 43 -11.46 32.37 3.33
C PHE A 43 -11.43 31.39 4.50
N PHE A 44 -12.25 30.34 4.44
CA PHE A 44 -12.27 29.27 5.43
C PHE A 44 -11.05 28.37 5.28
N ILE A 45 -10.69 27.98 4.05
CA ILE A 45 -9.49 27.17 3.78
C ILE A 45 -8.23 27.88 4.28
N LYS A 46 -8.16 29.20 4.09
CA LYS A 46 -7.03 30.03 4.55
C LYS A 46 -7.13 30.44 6.04
N GLY A 47 -8.23 30.13 6.73
CA GLY A 47 -8.39 30.32 8.18
C GLY A 47 -8.87 31.69 8.66
N TYR A 48 -9.39 32.56 7.79
CA TYR A 48 -9.83 33.92 8.15
C TYR A 48 -11.34 34.18 7.93
N CYS A 49 -12.15 33.14 7.71
CA CYS A 49 -13.59 33.30 7.56
C CYS A 49 -14.26 33.79 8.86
N ARG A 50 -14.72 35.03 8.85
CA ARG A 50 -15.44 35.72 9.94
C ARG A 50 -16.91 35.32 10.10
N TYR A 51 -17.49 34.63 9.11
CA TYR A 51 -18.92 34.32 9.08
C TYR A 51 -19.30 32.99 9.74
N GLY A 52 -18.31 32.14 10.04
CA GLY A 52 -18.52 30.89 10.77
C GLY A 52 -19.60 30.00 10.14
N LEU A 53 -20.51 29.47 10.96
CA LEU A 53 -21.60 28.58 10.51
C LEU A 53 -22.65 29.28 9.64
N MET A 54 -22.72 30.62 9.68
CA MET A 54 -23.65 31.43 8.91
C MET A 54 -23.06 31.89 7.57
N CYS A 55 -21.85 31.44 7.23
CA CYS A 55 -21.23 31.71 5.94
C CYS A 55 -22.09 31.12 4.81
N PRO A 56 -22.44 31.90 3.76
CA PRO A 56 -23.17 31.41 2.58
C PRO A 56 -22.41 30.35 1.79
N PHE A 57 -21.08 30.37 1.89
CA PHE A 57 -20.21 29.44 1.21
C PHE A 57 -19.99 28.15 2.02
N ARG A 58 -19.60 27.11 1.29
CA ARG A 58 -19.36 25.79 1.87
C ARG A 58 -18.04 25.74 2.61
N HIS A 59 -18.06 25.25 3.83
CA HIS A 59 -16.87 24.98 4.64
C HIS A 59 -16.51 23.49 4.55
N VAL A 60 -15.30 23.19 4.09
CA VAL A 60 -14.81 21.80 3.97
C VAL A 60 -13.93 21.49 5.16
N THR A 61 -14.45 20.70 6.09
CA THR A 61 -13.70 20.27 7.28
C THR A 61 -13.27 18.81 7.12
N GLY A 62 -11.96 18.57 7.13
CA GLY A 62 -11.36 17.24 7.11
C GLY A 62 -11.47 16.48 5.77
N GLU A 63 -10.75 15.37 5.71
CA GLU A 63 -10.78 14.45 4.58
C GLU A 63 -11.91 13.44 4.76
N LYS A 64 -12.85 13.43 3.81
CA LYS A 64 -14.00 12.51 3.83
C LYS A 64 -13.76 11.41 2.79
N THR A 65 -13.93 10.16 3.19
CA THR A 65 -13.50 9.00 2.39
C THR A 65 -14.59 8.45 1.47
N VAL A 66 -15.87 8.55 1.85
CA VAL A 66 -17.00 7.92 1.15
C VAL A 66 -18.05 8.96 0.78
N VAL A 67 -18.57 8.87 -0.45
CA VAL A 67 -19.62 9.76 -0.95
C VAL A 67 -20.94 9.56 -0.19
N CYS A 68 -21.60 10.68 0.14
CA CYS A 68 -22.85 10.69 0.86
C CYS A 68 -24.02 10.23 -0.04
N LYS A 69 -24.63 9.09 0.31
CA LYS A 69 -25.80 8.58 -0.41
C LYS A 69 -27.01 9.53 -0.44
N HIS A 70 -27.16 10.40 0.56
CA HIS A 70 -28.29 11.33 0.66
C HIS A 70 -28.04 12.60 -0.15
N TRP A 71 -26.79 13.03 -0.26
CA TRP A 71 -26.40 14.19 -1.06
C TRP A 71 -26.59 13.94 -2.56
N LEU A 72 -26.30 12.71 -3.04
CA LEU A 72 -26.57 12.32 -4.43
C LEU A 72 -28.03 12.48 -4.84
N ARG A 73 -28.95 12.49 -3.87
CA ARG A 73 -30.40 12.70 -4.08
C ARG A 73 -30.86 14.12 -3.78
N GLY A 74 -29.97 15.01 -3.33
CA GLY A 74 -30.32 16.35 -2.86
C GLY A 74 -31.07 16.39 -1.53
N LEU A 75 -30.99 15.32 -0.70
CA LEU A 75 -31.77 15.18 0.53
C LEU A 75 -30.91 15.24 1.81
N CYS A 76 -29.66 15.70 1.70
CA CYS A 76 -28.76 15.74 2.86
C CYS A 76 -29.06 16.95 3.75
N LYS A 77 -29.66 16.70 4.93
CA LYS A 77 -29.94 17.74 5.93
C LYS A 77 -28.71 18.19 6.74
N LYS A 78 -27.63 17.39 6.75
CA LYS A 78 -26.42 17.68 7.53
C LYS A 78 -25.55 18.77 6.89
N GLY A 79 -25.79 19.13 5.62
CA GLY A 79 -25.02 20.15 4.89
C GLY A 79 -23.50 19.92 5.01
N ASP A 80 -22.77 20.96 5.39
CA ASP A 80 -21.31 20.95 5.54
C ASP A 80 -20.82 19.99 6.65
N GLN A 81 -21.64 19.82 7.68
CA GLN A 81 -21.36 18.97 8.85
C GLN A 81 -21.62 17.48 8.57
N CYS A 82 -21.91 17.10 7.33
CA CYS A 82 -22.04 15.69 6.98
C CYS A 82 -20.70 14.97 7.15
N GLU A 83 -20.70 13.80 7.78
CA GLU A 83 -19.53 12.92 7.91
C GLU A 83 -19.07 12.36 6.56
N PHE A 84 -19.95 12.36 5.56
CA PHE A 84 -19.71 11.82 4.23
C PHE A 84 -19.35 12.91 3.21
N LEU A 85 -18.66 12.52 2.14
CA LEU A 85 -18.20 13.40 1.08
C LEU A 85 -19.37 13.89 0.22
N HIS A 86 -19.43 15.20 -0.01
CA HIS A 86 -20.38 15.86 -0.93
C HIS A 86 -19.66 16.22 -2.23
N GLU A 87 -19.14 15.21 -2.91
CA GLU A 87 -18.43 15.31 -4.17
C GLU A 87 -18.77 14.09 -5.02
N TYR A 88 -18.86 14.28 -6.34
CA TYR A 88 -19.19 13.20 -7.26
C TYR A 88 -17.91 12.49 -7.69
N ASP A 89 -17.52 11.48 -6.91
CA ASP A 89 -16.36 10.63 -7.19
C ASP A 89 -16.81 9.16 -7.23
N MET A 90 -16.70 8.53 -8.40
CA MET A 90 -17.07 7.13 -8.62
C MET A 90 -16.19 6.15 -7.83
N THR A 91 -14.94 6.51 -7.55
CA THR A 91 -13.99 5.64 -6.84
C THR A 91 -14.31 5.54 -5.35
N LYS A 92 -14.93 6.58 -4.78
CA LYS A 92 -15.29 6.70 -3.36
C LYS A 92 -16.77 6.43 -3.11
N MET A 93 -17.47 5.87 -4.09
CA MET A 93 -18.88 5.54 -3.94
C MET A 93 -19.04 4.37 -2.95
N PRO A 94 -20.06 4.37 -2.05
CA PRO A 94 -20.32 3.23 -1.20
C PRO A 94 -20.61 1.94 -1.98
N GLU A 95 -20.35 0.80 -1.33
CA GLU A 95 -20.65 -0.54 -1.85
C GLU A 95 -22.16 -0.72 -2.11
N CYS A 96 -22.51 -1.38 -3.20
CA CYS A 96 -23.89 -1.75 -3.50
C CYS A 96 -24.39 -2.81 -2.52
N PHE A 97 -25.43 -2.47 -1.75
CA PHE A 97 -26.02 -3.39 -0.77
C PHE A 97 -26.58 -4.67 -1.40
N PHE A 98 -27.29 -4.54 -2.54
CA PHE A 98 -27.91 -5.69 -3.21
C PHE A 98 -26.87 -6.66 -3.75
N TYR A 99 -25.84 -6.14 -4.41
CA TYR A 99 -24.75 -6.95 -4.94
C TYR A 99 -23.95 -7.64 -3.82
N SER A 100 -23.62 -6.90 -2.75
CA SER A 100 -22.86 -7.45 -1.61
C SER A 100 -23.62 -8.57 -0.88
N LYS A 101 -24.95 -8.47 -0.77
CA LYS A 101 -25.79 -9.43 -0.05
C LYS A 101 -26.28 -10.61 -0.90
N PHE A 102 -26.73 -10.34 -2.12
CA PHE A 102 -27.39 -11.32 -2.99
C PHE A 102 -26.51 -11.78 -4.15
N GLY A 103 -25.38 -11.12 -4.42
CA GLY A 103 -24.52 -11.40 -5.57
C GLY A 103 -25.04 -10.86 -6.90
N GLU A 104 -26.20 -10.22 -6.91
CA GLU A 104 -26.85 -9.68 -8.10
C GLU A 104 -27.45 -8.30 -7.83
N CYS A 105 -27.35 -7.39 -8.81
CA CYS A 105 -28.00 -6.08 -8.77
C CYS A 105 -28.99 -5.99 -9.94
N SER A 106 -30.23 -5.59 -9.65
CA SER A 106 -31.28 -5.43 -10.67
C SER A 106 -30.98 -4.29 -11.65
N ASN A 107 -30.27 -3.25 -11.20
CA ASN A 107 -29.94 -2.09 -12.02
C ASN A 107 -28.64 -2.32 -12.80
N LYS A 108 -28.70 -2.24 -14.13
CA LYS A 108 -27.54 -2.36 -15.03
C LYS A 108 -26.55 -1.19 -14.86
N GLU A 109 -27.08 0.01 -14.66
CA GLU A 109 -26.32 1.24 -14.43
C GLU A 109 -26.35 1.61 -12.95
N CYS A 110 -25.85 0.72 -12.09
CA CYS A 110 -25.76 0.98 -10.65
C CYS A 110 -24.59 1.94 -10.38
N PRO A 111 -24.80 3.13 -9.79
CA PRO A 111 -23.70 4.03 -9.44
C PRO A 111 -22.79 3.47 -8.35
N PHE A 112 -23.31 2.56 -7.52
CA PHE A 112 -22.62 1.98 -6.36
C PHE A 112 -21.61 0.91 -6.75
N LEU A 113 -20.55 0.75 -5.95
CA LEU A 113 -19.48 -0.20 -6.25
C LEU A 113 -19.97 -1.65 -6.11
N HIS A 114 -19.80 -2.44 -7.18
CA HIS A 114 -20.00 -3.89 -7.18
C HIS A 114 -18.68 -4.57 -6.86
N ILE A 115 -18.53 -5.02 -5.60
CA ILE A 115 -17.34 -5.73 -5.12
C ILE A 115 -17.74 -7.18 -4.81
N ASP A 116 -17.08 -8.13 -5.45
CA ASP A 116 -17.30 -9.54 -5.18
C ASP A 116 -16.89 -9.90 -3.75
N PRO A 117 -17.75 -10.56 -2.96
CA PRO A 117 -17.42 -10.93 -1.58
C PRO A 117 -16.20 -11.86 -1.51
N ALA A 118 -15.98 -12.69 -2.53
CA ALA A 118 -14.81 -13.55 -2.64
C ALA A 118 -13.49 -12.77 -2.79
N SER A 119 -13.53 -11.58 -3.40
CA SER A 119 -12.35 -10.71 -3.54
C SER A 119 -11.99 -9.97 -2.25
N LYS A 120 -12.98 -9.77 -1.36
CA LYS A 120 -12.82 -9.10 -0.06
C LYS A 120 -12.10 -9.96 0.98
N ILE A 121 -12.15 -11.28 0.82
CA ILE A 121 -11.44 -12.22 1.71
C ILE A 121 -9.94 -12.06 1.47
N LYS A 122 -9.21 -11.57 2.49
CA LYS A 122 -7.75 -11.42 2.43
C LYS A 122 -7.07 -12.77 2.21
N ASP A 123 -5.98 -12.75 1.46
CA ASP A 123 -5.11 -13.92 1.29
C ASP A 123 -4.51 -14.35 2.62
N CYS A 124 -4.33 -15.65 2.81
CA CYS A 124 -3.83 -16.21 4.05
C CYS A 124 -2.31 -16.03 4.17
N PRO A 125 -1.81 -15.28 5.18
CA PRO A 125 -0.36 -15.06 5.34
C PRO A 125 0.42 -16.34 5.64
N TRP A 126 -0.24 -17.37 6.19
CA TRP A 126 0.38 -18.65 6.50
C TRP A 126 0.50 -19.54 5.26
N TYR A 127 -0.55 -19.56 4.44
CA TYR A 127 -0.53 -20.31 3.18
C TYR A 127 0.47 -19.73 2.18
N ASP A 128 0.60 -18.40 2.13
CA ASP A 128 1.62 -17.73 1.32
C ASP A 128 3.06 -18.09 1.74
N ARG A 129 3.26 -18.45 3.03
CA ARG A 129 4.54 -19.00 3.52
C ARG A 129 4.72 -20.49 3.24
N GLY A 130 3.75 -21.13 2.61
CA GLY A 130 3.78 -22.53 2.17
C GLY A 130 2.73 -23.39 2.83
N PHE A 131 2.53 -23.28 4.15
CA PHE A 131 1.61 -24.15 4.89
C PHE A 131 0.69 -23.39 5.84
N CYS A 132 -0.61 -23.61 5.69
CA CYS A 132 -1.62 -23.13 6.62
C CYS A 132 -2.13 -24.28 7.49
N LYS A 133 -2.02 -24.12 8.82
CA LYS A 133 -2.49 -25.10 9.81
C LYS A 133 -4.00 -25.45 9.70
N HIS A 134 -4.80 -24.54 9.16
CA HIS A 134 -6.24 -24.72 9.00
C HIS A 134 -6.60 -25.47 7.71
N GLY A 135 -5.62 -25.75 6.84
CA GLY A 135 -5.85 -26.48 5.60
C GLY A 135 -6.92 -25.83 4.72
N PRO A 136 -7.75 -26.61 3.99
CA PRO A 136 -8.77 -26.08 3.09
C PRO A 136 -9.93 -25.37 3.81
N ALA A 137 -10.08 -25.57 5.13
CA ALA A 137 -11.11 -24.92 5.95
C ALA A 137 -10.68 -23.55 6.49
N CYS A 138 -9.59 -22.97 5.97
CA CYS A 138 -9.15 -21.65 6.42
C CYS A 138 -10.15 -20.57 6.00
N LYS A 139 -10.43 -19.63 6.92
CA LYS A 139 -11.24 -18.43 6.65
C LYS A 139 -10.62 -17.52 5.58
N HIS A 140 -9.30 -17.53 5.45
CA HIS A 140 -8.57 -16.68 4.52
C HIS A 140 -8.40 -17.39 3.17
N ARG A 141 -8.32 -16.62 2.09
CA ARG A 141 -8.21 -17.16 0.75
C ARG A 141 -6.85 -17.83 0.57
N HIS A 142 -6.86 -19.08 0.09
CA HIS A 142 -5.65 -19.84 -0.26
C HIS A 142 -5.48 -19.81 -1.78
N THR A 143 -4.67 -18.88 -2.28
CA THR A 143 -4.35 -18.79 -3.71
C THR A 143 -3.23 -19.76 -4.04
N ARG A 144 -3.54 -20.88 -4.72
CA ARG A 144 -2.52 -21.87 -5.12
C ARG A 144 -1.58 -21.25 -6.16
N ARG A 145 -0.32 -21.03 -5.78
CA ARG A 145 0.72 -20.52 -6.68
C ARG A 145 1.60 -21.69 -7.15
N VAL A 146 2.07 -21.65 -8.39
CA VAL A 146 2.98 -22.66 -8.94
C VAL A 146 4.39 -22.39 -8.43
N MET A 147 4.98 -23.38 -7.76
CA MET A 147 6.35 -23.31 -7.27
C MET A 147 7.34 -23.37 -8.43
N CYS A 148 8.43 -22.62 -8.34
CA CYS A 148 9.52 -22.70 -9.32
C CYS A 148 10.24 -24.06 -9.19
N VAL A 149 10.21 -24.87 -10.25
CA VAL A 149 10.87 -26.19 -10.26
C VAL A 149 12.38 -26.06 -10.06
N ASN A 150 13.01 -25.08 -10.70
CA ASN A 150 14.46 -24.83 -10.57
C ASN A 150 14.85 -24.36 -9.16
N TYR A 151 14.01 -23.54 -8.53
CA TYR A 151 14.20 -23.16 -7.12
C TYR A 151 14.04 -24.36 -6.19
N LEU A 152 13.07 -25.23 -6.45
CA LEU A 152 12.89 -26.48 -5.71
C LEU A 152 14.12 -27.40 -5.86
N ALA A 153 14.75 -27.40 -7.04
CA ALA A 153 16.00 -28.10 -7.32
C ALA A 153 17.24 -27.44 -6.68
N GLY A 154 17.08 -26.27 -6.04
CA GLY A 154 18.10 -25.59 -5.24
C GLY A 154 18.77 -24.39 -5.90
N PHE A 155 18.58 -24.17 -7.21
CA PHE A 155 19.14 -23.01 -7.90
C PHE A 155 18.22 -22.50 -9.01
N CYS A 156 17.79 -21.24 -8.89
CA CYS A 156 17.06 -20.56 -9.95
C CYS A 156 17.92 -19.40 -10.52
N PRO A 157 18.22 -19.39 -11.82
CA PRO A 157 19.06 -18.35 -12.44
C PRO A 157 18.42 -16.96 -12.42
N GLU A 158 17.08 -16.89 -12.32
CA GLU A 158 16.32 -15.63 -12.25
C GLU A 158 16.31 -15.01 -10.83
N GLY A 159 16.77 -15.75 -9.82
CA GLY A 159 16.77 -15.32 -8.43
C GLY A 159 15.37 -14.96 -7.91
N PRO A 160 15.25 -14.01 -6.96
CA PRO A 160 13.98 -13.66 -6.29
C PRO A 160 12.96 -12.94 -7.20
N LYS A 161 13.33 -12.61 -8.44
CA LYS A 161 12.45 -11.99 -9.43
C LYS A 161 11.85 -13.00 -10.42
N CYS A 162 12.01 -14.30 -10.15
CA CYS A 162 11.50 -15.36 -11.00
C CYS A 162 9.98 -15.27 -11.22
N LYS A 163 9.52 -15.67 -12.43
CA LYS A 163 8.09 -15.72 -12.78
C LYS A 163 7.29 -16.66 -11.86
N PHE A 164 7.93 -17.70 -11.33
CA PHE A 164 7.33 -18.70 -10.45
C PHE A 164 7.65 -18.41 -8.99
N VAL A 165 6.76 -18.85 -8.09
CA VAL A 165 6.90 -18.52 -6.67
C VAL A 165 8.06 -19.28 -6.05
N GLN A 166 8.87 -18.53 -5.31
CA GLN A 166 9.97 -19.01 -4.50
C GLN A 166 9.67 -18.68 -3.03
N PRO A 167 9.18 -19.64 -2.23
CA PRO A 167 8.89 -19.39 -0.83
C PRO A 167 10.16 -18.97 -0.09
N GLN A 168 10.12 -17.79 0.53
CA GLN A 168 11.21 -17.32 1.37
C GLN A 168 10.96 -17.80 2.80
N PHE A 169 11.66 -18.86 3.20
CA PHE A 169 11.63 -19.33 4.59
C PHE A 169 12.52 -18.41 5.42
N ILE A 170 11.97 -17.31 5.94
CA ILE A 170 12.70 -16.47 6.89
C ILE A 170 12.65 -17.20 8.25
N PRO A 171 13.76 -17.74 8.77
CA PRO A 171 13.78 -18.27 10.13
C PRO A 171 13.42 -17.13 11.09
N ARG A 172 12.50 -17.42 12.02
CA ARG A 172 12.07 -16.47 13.05
C ARG A 172 13.31 -16.02 13.85
N GLY A 173 13.78 -14.80 13.61
CA GLY A 173 14.91 -14.22 14.34
C GLY A 173 15.75 -13.19 13.57
N CYS A 174 15.78 -13.20 12.23
CA CYS A 174 16.61 -12.25 11.49
C CYS A 174 15.77 -11.08 10.96
N LYS A 175 15.72 -9.97 11.71
CA LYS A 175 15.17 -8.69 11.21
C LYS A 175 16.19 -8.07 10.24
N THR A 176 16.15 -8.43 8.96
CA THR A 176 16.89 -7.68 7.93
C THR A 176 16.11 -6.45 7.52
N SER A 177 16.06 -5.48 8.42
CA SER A 177 15.78 -4.08 8.09
C SER A 177 16.89 -3.25 8.72
N LEU A 178 18.05 -3.22 8.08
CA LEU A 178 19.03 -2.13 8.18
C LEU A 178 20.11 -2.42 7.13
N PHE A 179 20.01 -1.67 6.03
CA PHE A 179 21.14 -1.42 5.15
C PHE A 179 22.26 -0.80 6.00
N SER A 180 23.22 -1.61 6.42
CA SER A 180 24.52 -1.13 6.88
C SER A 180 25.55 -2.24 6.62
N LEU A 181 26.77 -1.82 6.28
CA LEU A 181 27.87 -2.61 5.70
C LEU A 181 28.36 -3.81 6.54
N ALA A 182 27.73 -4.11 7.67
CA ALA A 182 27.95 -5.32 8.47
C ALA A 182 27.08 -6.53 8.03
N THR A 183 26.69 -6.59 6.76
CA THR A 183 25.75 -7.60 6.22
C THR A 183 26.43 -8.86 5.68
N PHE A 184 27.75 -8.98 5.76
CA PHE A 184 28.46 -10.16 5.25
C PHE A 184 28.36 -11.39 6.16
N TRP A 185 28.46 -11.21 7.49
CA TRP A 185 28.37 -12.33 8.44
C TRP A 185 26.94 -12.77 8.74
N CYS A 186 25.97 -11.85 8.74
CA CYS A 186 24.58 -12.20 9.02
C CYS A 186 23.90 -12.91 7.82
N ARG A 187 24.34 -12.65 6.58
CA ARG A 187 23.89 -13.38 5.38
C ARG A 187 24.45 -14.81 5.30
N ALA A 188 25.52 -15.14 6.01
CA ALA A 188 26.08 -16.50 6.03
C ALA A 188 25.31 -17.42 7.00
N ALA A 189 24.81 -16.88 8.11
CA ALA A 189 24.15 -17.64 9.17
C ALA A 189 22.68 -18.01 8.87
N CYS A 190 22.04 -17.35 7.90
CA CYS A 190 20.63 -17.58 7.51
C CYS A 190 20.46 -18.24 6.13
N ARG A 191 21.53 -18.80 5.57
CA ARG A 191 21.51 -19.53 4.29
C ARG A 191 21.31 -21.02 4.50
N SER A 192 20.74 -21.69 3.51
CA SER A 192 20.45 -23.12 3.57
C SER A 192 21.74 -23.94 3.79
N PRO A 193 21.67 -25.17 4.34
CA PRO A 193 22.86 -26.01 4.59
C PRO A 193 23.75 -26.24 3.34
N ARG A 194 23.20 -26.11 2.12
CA ARG A 194 23.95 -26.26 0.86
C ARG A 194 24.68 -25.00 0.41
N GLU A 195 24.25 -23.82 0.82
CA GLU A 195 24.96 -22.56 0.51
C GLU A 195 26.24 -22.38 1.35
N GLN A 196 26.36 -23.11 2.46
CA GLN A 196 27.60 -23.13 3.26
C GLN A 196 28.74 -23.90 2.57
N GLN A 197 28.43 -24.88 1.71
CA GLN A 197 29.44 -25.66 0.98
C GLN A 197 30.13 -24.87 -0.14
N LEU A 198 29.45 -23.88 -0.74
CA LEU A 198 30.03 -23.09 -1.84
C LEU A 198 30.99 -21.98 -1.38
N ILE A 199 30.87 -21.49 -0.14
CA ILE A 199 31.76 -20.42 0.37
C ILE A 199 33.12 -20.98 0.84
N LEU A 200 33.20 -22.27 1.21
CA LEU A 200 34.49 -22.92 1.54
C LEU A 200 35.40 -23.10 0.32
N VAL A 201 34.84 -23.11 -0.90
CA VAL A 201 35.63 -23.26 -2.13
C VAL A 201 36.13 -21.91 -2.65
N GLU A 202 35.37 -20.81 -2.46
CA GLU A 202 35.78 -19.49 -2.94
C GLU A 202 36.69 -18.71 -1.95
N CYS A 203 36.69 -19.05 -0.66
CA CYS A 203 37.57 -18.39 0.32
C CYS A 203 39.03 -18.91 0.31
N SER A 204 39.32 -19.98 -0.43
CA SER A 204 40.69 -20.51 -0.59
C SER A 204 41.50 -19.79 -1.69
N ALA A 205 40.85 -18.97 -2.53
CA ALA A 205 41.49 -18.33 -3.69
C ALA A 205 41.89 -16.86 -3.48
N HIS A 206 41.51 -16.22 -2.37
CA HIS A 206 41.80 -14.79 -2.13
C HIS A 206 42.80 -14.49 -1.00
N LEU A 207 43.32 -15.52 -0.31
CA LEU A 207 44.28 -15.33 0.79
C LEU A 207 45.73 -15.69 0.40
N SER A 208 46.20 -15.18 -0.74
CA SER A 208 47.63 -15.30 -1.12
C SER A 208 48.27 -13.99 -1.63
N ARG A 209 47.59 -12.85 -1.53
CA ARG A 209 48.18 -11.55 -1.88
C ARG A 209 47.87 -10.48 -0.84
N SER A 210 48.79 -10.38 0.11
CA SER A 210 49.29 -9.16 0.76
C SER A 210 49.32 -9.25 2.29
N PRO A 211 50.37 -8.68 2.90
CA PRO A 211 50.84 -9.03 4.23
C PRO A 211 50.14 -8.19 5.30
N VAL A 212 50.36 -8.57 6.56
CA VAL A 212 49.87 -7.97 7.81
C VAL A 212 48.74 -8.79 8.44
N LEU A 213 49.14 -9.92 9.01
CA LEU A 213 48.52 -10.51 10.20
C LEU A 213 49.64 -11.17 11.00
N SER A 214 50.29 -10.36 11.83
CA SER A 214 51.05 -10.85 12.98
C SER A 214 50.11 -10.81 14.18
N VAL A 215 50.06 -11.91 14.93
CA VAL A 215 49.37 -12.10 16.22
C VAL A 215 47.83 -12.04 16.08
N GLU A 216 47.05 -13.12 16.09
CA GLU A 216 47.01 -14.26 17.00
C GLU A 216 46.54 -15.54 16.28
N THR A 217 47.48 -16.31 15.73
CA THR A 217 47.29 -17.74 15.47
C THR A 217 47.42 -18.49 16.78
N LYS A 218 46.31 -18.82 17.46
CA LYS A 218 46.33 -19.83 18.55
C LYS A 218 45.02 -20.60 18.81
N ALA A 219 44.07 -20.61 17.88
CA ALA A 219 42.81 -21.37 18.04
C ALA A 219 42.49 -22.39 16.92
N ILE A 220 43.42 -22.66 15.99
CA ILE A 220 43.20 -23.57 14.84
C ILE A 220 44.13 -24.81 14.90
N THR A 221 44.65 -25.14 16.07
CA THR A 221 45.47 -26.36 16.29
C THR A 221 44.87 -27.30 17.34
N LEU A 222 43.53 -27.42 17.40
CA LEU A 222 42.85 -28.44 18.22
C LEU A 222 41.73 -29.20 17.50
N ILE A 223 41.65 -29.14 16.17
CA ILE A 223 40.67 -29.94 15.40
C ILE A 223 41.33 -30.98 14.48
N ASN A 224 42.66 -30.92 14.28
CA ASN A 224 43.40 -31.90 13.48
C ASN A 224 43.93 -33.11 14.29
N ALA A 225 43.16 -33.54 15.29
CA ALA A 225 43.43 -34.77 16.05
C ALA A 225 42.19 -35.68 16.08
N ALA A 226 41.68 -36.03 14.89
CA ALA A 226 40.82 -37.19 14.70
C ALA A 226 40.90 -37.61 13.22
N LYS A 227 42.10 -37.99 12.79
CA LYS A 227 42.33 -38.63 11.50
C LYS A 227 42.12 -40.13 11.70
N VAL A 228 41.18 -40.70 10.93
CA VAL A 228 41.15 -42.09 10.43
C VAL A 228 40.93 -43.13 11.54
N GLU A 229 39.84 -43.90 11.50
CA GLU A 229 39.81 -45.20 10.83
C GLU A 229 38.38 -45.59 10.39
N LEU A 230 38.21 -45.79 9.09
CA LEU A 230 37.40 -46.86 8.52
C LEU A 230 38.19 -47.40 7.33
N PRO A 231 38.47 -48.72 7.29
CA PRO A 231 38.54 -49.41 6.03
C PRO A 231 37.39 -50.40 5.88
N ALA A 232 36.98 -50.52 4.63
CA ALA A 232 35.92 -51.35 4.11
C ALA A 232 36.15 -52.84 4.32
N SER A 233 35.05 -53.55 4.60
CA SER A 233 34.68 -54.85 4.02
C SER A 233 33.20 -55.08 4.24
#